data_AF-A0A3B8W8E4-F1
#
_entry.id   AF-A0A3B8W8E4-F1
#
_cell.length_a   1.000
_cell.length_b   1.000
_cell.length_c   1.000
_cell.angle_alpha   90.00
_cell.angle_beta   90.00
_cell.angle_gamma   90.00
#
_symmetry.space_group_name_H-M   'P 1'
#
loop_
_entity.id
_entity.type
_entity.pdbx_description
1 polymer ?
#
loop_
_entity_poly.entity_id
_entity_poly.type
_entity_poly.pdbx_seq_one_letter_code
_entity_poly.pdbx_strand_id
1 'polypeptide(L)'
;KVASNDFYVFDLAGDSRKDLGEVKMAMDFLAQKGMILYDPNSGKIRVQPKAVHVLRSVKGEDDYDNIKIHSIAKGYPNASYNLKKRYLTVRGVEEFNISDSLNVNIKPDSSLITLLQNRDIKFDGTITAGNFEITGKDFRLKYDSFFINLNHIDSIRFYVTDKNGNRRRVNNAMVGADSTAAAEGGLAGASKSSGTLFIARADNKSGKVKDPNYPRLDATTGGVIYFDRQEVLNGAYDRSIFFVVPPFKLDSLSDADPAAINFEGTFVSSGMFPSFKEKLHTMPDKSLGFQHRVPDNGYRLFNGDGHLDGAVSLDNSGIRATGRINYLAAGVESPDFTFHPDSVVGKGRAGTISEKQFGNVLFPDVKFSDYQMKWFPKQDQFKLKNLKEPFSLYQNTAQLNGVVTVSKSGVDASGRMTTRGSEVASKNMHFNQRDFGARNARCEG
;
A
#
# COMPACT_ATOMS: atom_id res chain seq x y z
N LYS A 1 -54.81 -22.86 12.18
CA LYS A 1 -55.62 -21.67 12.52
C LYS A 1 -55.32 -21.29 13.96
N VAL A 2 -54.40 -20.37 14.21
CA VAL A 2 -54.42 -19.54 15.42
C VAL A 2 -54.14 -18.14 14.92
N ALA A 3 -55.19 -17.32 14.84
CA ALA A 3 -55.12 -15.95 14.33
C ALA A 3 -54.76 -14.93 15.44
N SER A 4 -54.43 -15.42 16.65
CA SER A 4 -54.13 -14.63 17.83
C SER A 4 -52.68 -14.83 18.25
N ASN A 5 -51.99 -13.73 18.55
CA ASN A 5 -50.66 -13.75 19.18
C ASN A 5 -50.73 -14.10 20.68
N ASP A 6 -51.94 -14.15 21.24
CA ASP A 6 -52.21 -14.44 22.64
C ASP A 6 -52.91 -15.82 22.77
N PHE A 7 -52.38 -16.69 23.62
CA PHE A 7 -52.93 -18.03 23.94
C PHE A 7 -52.47 -18.50 25.33
N TYR A 8 -52.94 -19.66 25.80
CA TYR A 8 -52.58 -20.20 27.12
C TYR A 8 -51.68 -21.44 27.01
N VAL A 9 -50.79 -21.59 27.99
CA VAL A 9 -49.85 -22.73 28.09
C VAL A 9 -50.58 -24.06 28.29
N PHE A 10 -51.74 -24.04 28.95
CA PHE A 10 -52.56 -25.23 29.18
C PHE A 10 -53.16 -25.77 27.88
N ASP A 11 -53.69 -24.86 27.04
CA ASP A 11 -54.21 -25.20 25.71
C ASP A 11 -53.07 -25.75 24.83
N LEU A 12 -51.90 -25.10 24.86
CA LEU A 12 -50.73 -25.54 24.12
C LEU A 12 -50.25 -26.94 24.54
N ALA A 13 -50.24 -27.25 25.83
CA ALA A 13 -49.87 -28.57 26.34
C ALA A 13 -50.86 -29.65 25.88
N GLY A 14 -52.17 -29.36 25.94
CA GLY A 14 -53.22 -30.25 25.43
C GLY A 14 -53.10 -30.51 23.94
N ASP A 15 -52.98 -29.45 23.13
CA ASP A 15 -52.90 -29.53 21.67
C ASP A 15 -51.62 -30.24 21.19
N SER A 16 -50.50 -29.99 21.87
CA SER A 16 -49.21 -30.62 21.53
C SER A 16 -49.02 -32.02 22.14
N ARG A 17 -49.95 -32.48 22.99
CA ARG A 17 -49.87 -33.73 23.76
C ARG A 17 -48.54 -33.88 24.51
N LYS A 18 -48.06 -32.77 25.08
CA LYS A 18 -46.83 -32.72 25.89
C LYS A 18 -47.15 -32.52 27.36
N ASP A 19 -46.23 -32.96 28.21
CA ASP A 19 -46.32 -32.72 29.64
C ASP A 19 -46.38 -31.20 29.93
N LEU A 20 -47.25 -30.80 30.86
CA LEU A 20 -47.45 -29.38 31.17
C LEU A 20 -46.18 -28.75 31.76
N GLY A 21 -45.41 -29.48 32.56
CA GLY A 21 -44.15 -29.02 33.10
C GLY A 21 -43.11 -28.76 32.01
N GLU A 22 -42.99 -29.66 31.05
CA GLU A 22 -42.12 -29.48 29.87
C GLU A 22 -42.48 -28.22 29.06
N VAL A 23 -43.77 -28.01 28.79
CA VAL A 23 -44.23 -26.83 28.04
C VAL A 23 -43.97 -25.55 28.82
N LYS A 24 -44.19 -25.53 30.15
CA LYS A 24 -43.86 -24.37 31.00
C LYS A 24 -42.37 -24.04 30.95
N MET A 25 -41.49 -25.02 31.09
CA MET A 25 -40.03 -24.81 30.97
C MET A 25 -39.64 -24.24 29.61
N ALA A 26 -40.28 -24.71 28.53
CA ALA A 26 -40.04 -24.16 27.20
C ALA A 26 -40.53 -22.70 27.09
N MET A 27 -41.66 -22.35 27.69
CA MET A 27 -42.16 -20.97 27.70
C MET A 27 -41.25 -20.05 28.51
N ASP A 28 -40.77 -20.49 29.67
CA ASP A 28 -39.79 -19.75 30.46
C ASP A 28 -38.50 -19.49 29.67
N PHE A 29 -37.99 -20.50 28.97
CA PHE A 29 -36.83 -20.36 28.10
C PHE A 29 -37.07 -19.33 26.99
N LEU A 30 -38.20 -19.39 26.29
CA LEU A 30 -38.54 -18.43 25.24
C LEU A 30 -38.75 -17.01 25.79
N ALA A 31 -39.33 -16.89 26.99
CA ALA A 31 -39.53 -15.61 27.68
C ALA A 31 -38.18 -14.98 28.07
N GLN A 32 -37.24 -15.77 28.60
CA GLN A 32 -35.88 -15.31 28.89
C GLN A 32 -35.12 -14.84 27.65
N LYS A 33 -35.46 -15.36 26.46
CA LYS A 33 -34.92 -14.89 25.17
C LYS A 33 -35.69 -13.68 24.59
N GLY A 34 -36.73 -13.21 25.27
CA GLY A 34 -37.60 -12.10 24.83
C GLY A 34 -38.44 -12.46 23.59
N MET A 35 -38.64 -13.75 23.33
CA MET A 35 -39.44 -14.23 22.20
C MET A 35 -40.94 -14.23 22.52
N ILE A 36 -41.30 -14.38 23.78
CA ILE A 36 -42.68 -14.30 24.26
C ILE A 36 -42.73 -13.47 25.55
N LEU A 37 -43.90 -12.92 25.87
CA LEU A 37 -44.24 -12.57 27.24
C LEU A 37 -45.01 -13.75 27.82
N TYR A 38 -44.60 -14.20 28.99
CA TYR A 38 -45.20 -15.34 29.67
C TYR A 38 -45.55 -14.94 31.10
N ASP A 39 -46.82 -15.08 31.46
CA ASP A 39 -47.28 -14.96 32.84
C ASP A 39 -47.41 -16.37 33.43
N PRO A 40 -46.51 -16.75 34.36
CA PRO A 40 -46.51 -18.10 34.94
C PRO A 40 -47.74 -18.37 35.83
N ASN A 41 -48.40 -17.33 36.35
CA ASN A 41 -49.57 -17.48 37.22
C ASN A 41 -50.83 -17.77 36.41
N SER A 42 -51.11 -16.95 35.40
CA SER A 42 -52.28 -17.15 34.53
C SER A 42 -52.04 -18.16 33.41
N GLY A 43 -50.78 -18.50 33.13
CA GLY A 43 -50.40 -19.32 31.98
C GLY A 43 -50.54 -18.60 30.64
N LYS A 44 -50.78 -17.29 30.63
CA LYS A 44 -50.97 -16.50 29.41
C LYS A 44 -49.65 -16.28 28.69
N ILE A 45 -49.65 -16.53 27.39
CA ILE A 45 -48.52 -16.36 26.47
C ILE A 45 -48.90 -15.28 25.46
N ARG A 46 -47.96 -14.38 25.18
CA ARG A 46 -48.03 -13.42 24.06
C ARG A 46 -46.77 -13.48 23.22
N VAL A 47 -46.92 -13.90 21.97
CA VAL A 47 -45.81 -13.95 21.00
C VAL A 47 -45.32 -12.54 20.69
N GLN A 48 -44.01 -12.32 20.79
CA GLN A 48 -43.37 -11.04 20.49
C GLN A 48 -42.92 -10.97 19.03
N PRO A 49 -42.81 -9.75 18.45
CA PRO A 49 -42.29 -9.56 17.09
C PRO A 49 -40.94 -10.26 16.85
N LYS A 50 -40.08 -10.35 17.87
CA LYS A 50 -38.80 -11.06 17.80
C LYS A 50 -38.96 -12.54 17.44
N ALA A 51 -39.94 -13.24 18.02
CA ALA A 51 -40.15 -14.66 17.71
C ALA A 51 -40.59 -14.87 16.27
N VAL A 52 -41.52 -14.03 15.79
CA VAL A 52 -41.99 -14.05 14.41
C VAL A 52 -40.84 -13.75 13.45
N HIS A 53 -40.03 -12.73 13.77
CA HIS A 53 -38.87 -12.39 12.97
C HIS A 53 -37.86 -13.53 12.89
N VAL A 54 -37.48 -14.15 14.02
CA VAL A 54 -36.58 -15.32 14.04
C VAL A 54 -37.14 -16.46 13.19
N LEU A 55 -38.44 -16.77 13.31
CA LEU A 55 -39.08 -17.80 12.49
C LEU A 55 -38.97 -17.48 10.99
N ARG A 56 -39.25 -16.23 10.60
CA ARG A 56 -39.17 -15.77 9.21
C ARG A 56 -37.73 -15.76 8.70
N SER A 57 -36.76 -15.37 9.52
CA SER A 57 -35.32 -15.43 9.18
C SER A 57 -34.84 -16.88 8.97
N VAL A 58 -35.28 -17.83 9.80
CA VAL A 58 -34.97 -19.26 9.63
C VAL A 58 -35.58 -19.81 8.33
N LYS A 59 -36.80 -19.37 7.96
CA LYS A 59 -37.41 -19.67 6.66
C LYS A 59 -36.75 -18.92 5.50
N GLY A 60 -35.88 -17.96 5.79
CA GLY A 60 -35.23 -17.11 4.81
C GLY A 60 -36.15 -16.02 4.22
N GLU A 61 -37.29 -15.72 4.84
CA GLU A 61 -38.22 -14.68 4.40
C GLU A 61 -37.77 -13.28 4.82
N ASP A 62 -37.06 -13.16 5.95
CA ASP A 62 -36.55 -11.90 6.49
C ASP A 62 -35.03 -11.94 6.64
N ASP A 63 -34.38 -10.79 6.42
CA ASP A 63 -32.97 -10.57 6.74
C ASP A 63 -32.75 -10.51 8.26
N TYR A 64 -31.52 -10.74 8.71
CA TYR A 64 -31.13 -10.71 10.12
C TYR A 64 -29.67 -10.30 10.27
N ASP A 65 -29.27 -9.87 11.46
CA ASP A 65 -27.86 -9.66 11.80
C ASP A 65 -27.31 -10.85 12.61
N ASN A 66 -26.00 -11.08 12.57
CA ASN A 66 -25.33 -12.09 13.39
C ASN A 66 -24.30 -11.48 14.35
N ILE A 67 -24.55 -10.26 14.83
CA ILE A 67 -23.57 -9.54 15.66
C ILE A 67 -23.59 -10.09 17.08
N LYS A 68 -22.45 -10.59 17.54
CA LYS A 68 -22.25 -11.07 18.91
C LYS A 68 -21.03 -10.37 19.51
N ILE A 69 -21.26 -9.63 20.59
CA ILE A 69 -20.21 -8.87 21.27
C ILE A 69 -19.94 -9.54 22.61
N HIS A 70 -18.79 -10.19 22.72
CA HIS A 70 -18.31 -10.76 23.97
C HIS A 70 -17.64 -9.67 24.79
N SER A 71 -18.09 -9.50 26.04
CA SER A 71 -17.57 -8.52 26.98
C SER A 71 -17.10 -9.25 28.23
N ILE A 72 -15.79 -9.30 28.44
CA ILE A 72 -15.15 -9.94 29.59
C ILE A 72 -14.20 -8.92 30.22
N ALA A 73 -14.70 -8.16 31.20
CA ALA A 73 -13.89 -7.19 31.95
C ALA A 73 -13.42 -7.78 33.29
N LYS A 74 -12.14 -7.62 33.63
CA LYS A 74 -11.59 -8.00 34.94
C LYS A 74 -11.61 -6.79 35.89
N GLY A 75 -12.27 -6.91 37.03
CA GLY A 75 -12.27 -5.88 38.09
C GLY A 75 -13.17 -4.67 37.83
N TYR A 76 -13.96 -4.67 36.75
CA TYR A 76 -14.89 -3.59 36.41
C TYR A 76 -16.21 -4.14 35.84
N PRO A 77 -17.32 -3.39 35.90
CA PRO A 77 -18.54 -3.76 35.21
C PRO A 77 -18.34 -3.84 33.68
N ASN A 78 -18.83 -4.93 33.09
CA ASN A 78 -18.81 -5.18 31.65
C ASN A 78 -19.41 -4.02 30.84
N ALA A 79 -20.47 -3.39 31.34
CA ALA A 79 -21.09 -2.26 30.67
C ALA A 79 -21.62 -1.20 31.66
N SER A 80 -21.70 0.05 31.20
CA SER A 80 -22.28 1.16 31.95
C SER A 80 -23.14 2.02 31.03
N TYR A 81 -24.42 2.21 31.38
CA TYR A 81 -25.36 2.99 30.59
C TYR A 81 -25.48 4.42 31.11
N ASN A 82 -25.31 5.40 30.23
CA ASN A 82 -25.55 6.80 30.54
C ASN A 82 -26.98 7.17 30.15
N LEU A 83 -27.89 7.29 31.12
CA LEU A 83 -29.30 7.61 30.88
C LEU A 83 -29.51 8.99 30.23
N LYS A 84 -28.75 10.00 30.66
CA LYS A 84 -28.89 11.38 30.17
C LYS A 84 -28.44 11.52 28.71
N LYS A 85 -27.29 10.91 28.37
CA LYS A 85 -26.70 10.96 27.03
C LYS A 85 -27.14 9.80 26.13
N ARG A 86 -27.84 8.80 26.68
CA ARG A 86 -28.39 7.61 26.01
C ARG A 86 -27.35 6.83 25.20
N TYR A 87 -26.24 6.49 25.84
CA TYR A 87 -25.24 5.56 25.29
C TYR A 87 -24.83 4.51 26.31
N LEU A 88 -24.41 3.34 25.84
CA LEU A 88 -23.89 2.24 26.62
C LEU A 88 -22.40 2.08 26.31
N THR A 89 -21.56 2.26 27.31
CA THR A 89 -20.13 1.90 27.22
C THR A 89 -19.98 0.43 27.57
N VAL A 90 -19.32 -0.34 26.70
CA VAL A 90 -19.05 -1.78 26.89
C VAL A 90 -17.53 -1.98 26.90
N ARG A 91 -17.04 -2.73 27.88
CA ARG A 91 -15.61 -2.94 28.19
C ARG A 91 -15.24 -4.40 28.03
N GLY A 92 -13.95 -4.69 27.86
CA GLY A 92 -13.46 -6.06 27.70
C GLY A 92 -13.93 -6.71 26.40
N VAL A 93 -14.08 -5.91 25.34
CA VAL A 93 -14.39 -6.38 23.99
C VAL A 93 -13.07 -6.60 23.25
N GLU A 94 -12.67 -7.86 23.07
CA GLU A 94 -11.43 -8.17 22.36
C GLU A 94 -11.60 -8.02 20.85
N GLU A 95 -12.62 -8.67 20.28
CA GLU A 95 -13.02 -8.54 18.89
C GLU A 95 -14.49 -8.98 18.72
N PHE A 96 -15.10 -8.64 17.58
CA PHE A 96 -16.43 -9.12 17.22
C PHE A 96 -16.68 -9.03 15.71
N ASN A 97 -17.34 -10.05 15.17
CA ASN A 97 -17.75 -10.07 13.78
C ASN A 97 -18.99 -9.22 13.57
N ILE A 98 -18.96 -8.42 12.50
CA ILE A 98 -20.13 -7.72 11.98
C ILE A 98 -20.86 -8.59 10.96
N SER A 99 -20.09 -9.27 10.10
CA SER A 99 -20.62 -10.20 9.10
C SER A 99 -19.62 -11.34 8.90
N ASP A 100 -20.01 -12.54 9.32
CA ASP A 100 -19.18 -13.73 9.11
C ASP A 100 -19.09 -14.09 7.62
N SER A 101 -20.20 -13.98 6.89
CA SER A 101 -20.30 -14.30 5.46
C SER A 101 -19.45 -13.39 4.58
N LEU A 102 -19.28 -12.13 5.00
CA LEU A 102 -18.47 -11.13 4.28
C LEU A 102 -17.08 -10.94 4.89
N ASN A 103 -16.74 -11.71 5.92
CA ASN A 103 -15.47 -11.65 6.64
C ASN A 103 -15.13 -10.23 7.11
N VAL A 104 -16.08 -9.58 7.79
CA VAL A 104 -15.91 -8.26 8.41
C VAL A 104 -15.86 -8.39 9.93
N ASN A 105 -14.67 -8.15 10.49
CA ASN A 105 -14.36 -8.22 11.92
C ASN A 105 -13.88 -6.86 12.44
N ILE A 106 -14.24 -6.54 13.67
CA ILE A 106 -13.80 -5.33 14.38
C ILE A 106 -13.00 -5.74 15.61
N LYS A 107 -11.82 -5.18 15.76
CA LYS A 107 -10.93 -5.33 16.92
C LYS A 107 -10.66 -3.97 17.55
N PRO A 108 -11.35 -3.61 18.64
CA PRO A 108 -11.10 -2.36 19.36
C PRO A 108 -9.70 -2.35 20.00
N ASP A 109 -8.98 -1.24 19.91
CA ASP A 109 -7.62 -1.13 20.47
C ASP A 109 -7.58 -1.05 22.00
N SER A 110 -8.58 -0.41 22.58
CA SER A 110 -8.75 -0.14 24.01
C SER A 110 -9.66 -1.15 24.70
N SER A 111 -10.04 -2.22 23.99
CA SER A 111 -11.06 -3.19 24.39
C SER A 111 -12.39 -2.56 24.82
N LEU A 112 -12.71 -1.39 24.26
CA LEU A 112 -13.87 -0.58 24.59
C LEU A 112 -14.64 -0.22 23.34
N ILE A 113 -15.96 -0.32 23.42
CA ILE A 113 -16.89 0.22 22.42
C ILE A 113 -17.97 1.05 23.10
N THR A 114 -18.57 1.96 22.33
CA THR A 114 -19.73 2.75 22.79
C THR A 114 -20.91 2.50 21.87
N LEU A 115 -21.95 1.83 22.36
CA LEU A 115 -23.22 1.70 21.67
C LEU A 115 -24.04 2.97 21.90
N LEU A 116 -24.48 3.58 20.82
CA LEU A 116 -25.32 4.77 20.81
C LEU A 116 -26.78 4.39 20.57
N GLN A 117 -27.63 5.41 20.52
CA GLN A 117 -28.99 5.26 19.99
C GLN A 117 -28.96 4.61 18.60
N ASN A 118 -30.01 3.84 18.29
CA ASN A 118 -30.16 3.08 17.04
C ASN A 118 -29.10 1.98 16.83
N ARG A 119 -28.44 1.54 17.91
CA ARG A 119 -27.40 0.49 17.90
C ARG A 119 -26.14 0.87 17.09
N ASP A 120 -25.96 2.14 16.76
CA ASP A 120 -24.70 2.63 16.21
C ASP A 120 -23.56 2.32 17.18
N ILE A 121 -22.40 1.88 16.67
CA ILE A 121 -21.25 1.52 17.52
C ILE A 121 -20.09 2.44 17.20
N LYS A 122 -19.56 3.12 18.22
CA LYS A 122 -18.31 3.88 18.15
C LYS A 122 -17.15 3.08 18.73
N PHE A 123 -16.02 3.12 18.06
CA PHE A 123 -14.81 2.42 18.47
C PHE A 123 -13.56 3.04 17.81
N ASP A 124 -12.42 2.81 18.44
CA ASP A 124 -11.09 3.01 17.86
C ASP A 124 -10.45 1.63 17.66
N GLY A 125 -9.59 1.45 16.66
CA GLY A 125 -8.89 0.19 16.45
C GLY A 125 -8.86 -0.26 15.00
N THR A 126 -8.97 -1.58 14.79
CA THR A 126 -8.74 -2.21 13.49
C THR A 126 -9.99 -2.90 12.98
N ILE A 127 -10.28 -2.71 11.69
CA ILE A 127 -11.32 -3.40 10.95
C ILE A 127 -10.63 -4.32 9.94
N THR A 128 -10.97 -5.60 9.96
CA THR A 128 -10.61 -6.53 8.87
C THR A 128 -11.84 -6.68 7.99
N ALA A 129 -11.69 -6.40 6.69
CA ALA A 129 -12.76 -6.57 5.70
C ALA A 129 -12.16 -7.27 4.48
N GLY A 130 -12.44 -8.56 4.33
CA GLY A 130 -11.87 -9.38 3.26
C GLY A 130 -10.32 -9.35 3.29
N ASN A 131 -9.73 -8.85 2.21
CA ASN A 131 -8.27 -8.72 2.02
C ASN A 131 -7.66 -7.42 2.57
N PHE A 132 -8.44 -6.62 3.28
CA PHE A 132 -8.01 -5.32 3.79
C PHE A 132 -8.05 -5.28 5.31
N GLU A 133 -7.07 -4.58 5.89
CA GLU A 133 -6.99 -4.28 7.32
C GLU A 133 -6.84 -2.77 7.48
N ILE A 134 -7.87 -2.13 8.02
CA ILE A 134 -7.98 -0.68 8.18
C ILE A 134 -7.82 -0.38 9.67
N THR A 135 -6.79 0.37 10.04
CA THR A 135 -6.55 0.80 11.42
C THR A 135 -6.75 2.30 11.54
N GLY A 136 -7.41 2.75 12.60
CA GLY A 136 -7.66 4.17 12.82
C GLY A 136 -8.50 4.47 14.06
N LYS A 137 -9.08 5.67 14.07
CA LYS A 137 -9.78 6.27 15.22
C LYS A 137 -11.07 6.95 14.81
N ASP A 138 -11.95 7.14 15.78
CA ASP A 138 -13.29 7.71 15.65
C ASP A 138 -14.12 6.99 14.58
N PHE A 139 -14.02 5.66 14.55
CA PHE A 139 -14.84 4.84 13.67
C PHE A 139 -16.26 4.73 14.21
N ARG A 140 -17.23 4.74 13.31
CA ARG A 140 -18.65 4.63 13.67
C ARG A 140 -19.40 3.71 12.72
N LEU A 141 -19.79 2.53 13.22
CA LEU A 141 -20.78 1.69 12.57
C LEU A 141 -22.14 2.37 12.64
N LYS A 142 -22.75 2.54 11.47
CA LYS A 142 -24.15 2.89 11.27
C LYS A 142 -24.95 1.61 11.12
N TYR A 143 -25.58 1.17 12.20
CA TYR A 143 -26.19 -0.16 12.25
C TYR A 143 -27.32 -0.32 11.24
N ASP A 144 -28.25 0.64 11.20
CA ASP A 144 -29.45 0.52 10.35
C ASP A 144 -29.07 0.51 8.85
N SER A 145 -28.14 1.39 8.44
CA SER A 145 -27.65 1.50 7.05
C SER A 145 -26.51 0.54 6.69
N PHE A 146 -25.93 -0.14 7.69
CA PHE A 146 -24.89 -1.17 7.57
C PHE A 146 -23.58 -0.77 6.88
N PHE A 147 -23.03 0.37 7.31
CA PHE A 147 -21.69 0.84 6.90
C PHE A 147 -20.91 1.41 8.09
N ILE A 148 -19.60 1.57 7.96
CA ILE A 148 -18.73 2.18 8.96
C ILE A 148 -18.17 3.49 8.40
N ASN A 149 -18.40 4.60 9.11
CA ASN A 149 -17.69 5.84 8.86
C ASN A 149 -16.26 5.73 9.40
N LEU A 150 -15.29 5.98 8.54
CA LEU A 150 -13.86 5.96 8.85
C LEU A 150 -13.37 7.41 8.93
N ASN A 151 -13.62 8.08 10.06
CA ASN A 151 -13.32 9.51 10.20
C ASN A 151 -11.82 9.79 10.21
N HIS A 152 -11.01 8.86 10.74
CA HIS A 152 -9.56 8.96 10.75
C HIS A 152 -8.92 7.59 10.55
N ILE A 153 -8.28 7.39 9.40
CA ILE A 153 -7.55 6.17 9.06
C ILE A 153 -6.06 6.45 9.29
N ASP A 154 -5.44 5.66 10.17
CA ASP A 154 -4.00 5.69 10.41
C ASP A 154 -3.27 4.90 9.32
N SER A 155 -3.77 3.71 8.98
CA SER A 155 -3.21 2.90 7.90
C SER A 155 -4.20 1.92 7.28
N ILE A 156 -3.98 1.59 6.01
CA ILE A 156 -4.64 0.51 5.29
C ILE A 156 -3.54 -0.48 4.88
N ARG A 157 -3.72 -1.74 5.28
CA ARG A 157 -2.87 -2.85 4.90
C ARG A 157 -3.63 -3.80 3.99
N PHE A 158 -2.87 -4.48 3.16
CA PHE A 158 -3.37 -5.28 2.06
C PHE A 158 -2.86 -6.71 2.19
N TYR A 159 -3.70 -7.65 1.77
CA TYR A 159 -3.38 -9.06 1.73
C TYR A 159 -3.69 -9.59 0.33
N VAL A 160 -2.84 -10.49 -0.17
CA VAL A 160 -3.04 -11.18 -1.43
C VAL A 160 -3.03 -12.69 -1.20
N THR A 161 -3.85 -13.40 -1.96
CA THR A 161 -3.87 -14.86 -1.95
C THR A 161 -2.79 -15.37 -2.88
N ASP A 162 -1.87 -16.20 -2.39
CA ASP A 162 -0.87 -16.81 -3.25
C ASP A 162 -1.48 -17.94 -4.12
N LYS A 163 -0.70 -18.46 -5.07
CA LYS A 163 -1.12 -19.56 -5.96
C LYS A 163 -1.56 -20.83 -5.21
N ASN A 164 -1.18 -20.97 -3.94
CA ASN A 164 -1.50 -22.12 -3.09
C ASN A 164 -2.72 -21.83 -2.19
N GLY A 165 -3.41 -20.69 -2.38
CA GLY A 165 -4.58 -20.31 -1.60
C GLY A 165 -4.25 -19.67 -0.24
N ASN A 166 -2.97 -19.42 0.07
CA ASN A 166 -2.61 -18.81 1.36
C ASN A 166 -2.72 -17.29 1.28
N ARG A 167 -3.46 -16.71 2.21
CA ARG A 167 -3.51 -15.27 2.42
C ARG A 167 -2.15 -14.79 2.95
N ARG A 168 -1.52 -13.87 2.24
CA ARG A 168 -0.23 -13.28 2.60
C ARG A 168 -0.33 -11.76 2.63
N ARG A 169 0.30 -11.19 3.65
CA ARG A 169 0.39 -9.74 3.79
C ARG A 169 1.32 -9.18 2.72
N VAL A 170 0.87 -8.15 2.02
CA VAL A 170 1.74 -7.32 1.19
C VAL A 170 2.69 -6.57 2.13
N ASN A 171 3.92 -6.32 1.67
CA ASN A 171 4.78 -5.32 2.32
C ASN A 171 4.08 -3.95 2.12
N ASN A 172 4.68 -2.78 2.09
CA ASN A 172 3.89 -1.52 1.94
C ASN A 172 2.65 -1.35 2.88
N ALA A 173 2.12 -0.15 2.92
CA ALA A 173 0.87 0.20 3.58
C ALA A 173 0.49 1.55 3.03
N MET A 174 -0.80 1.81 2.92
CA MET A 174 -1.27 3.16 2.64
C MET A 174 -1.51 3.87 3.96
N VAL A 175 -1.09 5.12 4.06
CA VAL A 175 -1.28 5.97 5.25
C VAL A 175 -1.82 7.33 4.83
N GLY A 176 -2.25 8.15 5.79
CA GLY A 176 -2.60 9.55 5.53
C GLY A 176 -1.42 10.34 4.95
N ALA A 177 -1.72 11.30 4.08
CA ALA A 177 -0.69 12.13 3.46
C ALA A 177 -0.06 13.09 4.49
N ASP A 178 1.26 13.14 4.54
CA ASP A 178 1.95 14.25 5.20
C ASP A 178 1.92 15.54 4.35
N SER A 179 2.42 16.64 4.90
CA SER A 179 2.38 17.95 4.23
C SER A 179 3.11 17.98 2.88
N THR A 180 4.21 17.22 2.75
CA THR A 180 5.02 17.17 1.53
C THR A 180 4.30 16.36 0.45
N ALA A 181 3.84 15.17 0.79
CA ALA A 181 3.10 14.32 -0.12
C ALA A 181 1.75 14.93 -0.52
N ALA A 182 1.11 15.68 0.39
CA ALA A 182 -0.11 16.41 0.09
C ALA A 182 0.11 17.52 -0.94
N ALA A 183 1.22 18.27 -0.82
CA ALA A 183 1.57 19.33 -1.76
C ALA A 183 1.90 18.78 -3.15
N GLU A 184 2.74 17.75 -3.23
CA GLU A 184 3.13 17.15 -4.51
C GLU A 184 2.01 16.35 -5.17
N GLY A 185 1.15 15.73 -4.36
CA GLY A 185 0.03 14.92 -4.82
C GLY A 185 -1.24 15.68 -5.18
N GLY A 186 -1.26 17.00 -4.98
CA GLY A 186 -2.48 17.81 -5.13
C GLY A 186 -3.59 17.44 -4.12
N LEU A 187 -3.24 16.80 -3.02
CA LEU A 187 -4.18 16.38 -1.97
C LEU A 187 -4.39 17.53 -0.97
N ALA A 188 -5.04 18.61 -1.41
CA ALA A 188 -5.32 19.77 -0.56
C ALA A 188 -6.08 19.35 0.72
N GLY A 189 -5.47 19.56 1.90
CA GLY A 189 -6.09 19.28 3.20
C GLY A 189 -6.01 17.84 3.71
N ALA A 190 -5.31 16.93 3.01
CA ALA A 190 -5.33 15.48 3.27
C ALA A 190 -4.48 14.98 4.45
N SER A 191 -4.30 15.81 5.48
CA SER A 191 -3.62 15.41 6.73
C SER A 191 -4.35 14.30 7.51
N LYS A 192 -5.55 13.92 7.09
CA LYS A 192 -6.34 12.82 7.66
C LYS A 192 -6.90 11.96 6.54
N SER A 193 -6.47 10.70 6.46
CA SER A 193 -7.13 9.73 5.58
C SER A 193 -8.52 9.42 6.15
N SER A 194 -9.56 9.43 5.31
CA SER A 194 -10.94 9.13 5.72
C SER A 194 -11.72 8.45 4.60
N GLY A 195 -12.86 7.86 4.96
CA GLY A 195 -13.74 7.21 4.00
C GLY A 195 -14.94 6.52 4.64
N THR A 196 -15.58 5.67 3.84
CA THR A 196 -16.73 4.86 4.27
C THR A 196 -16.52 3.42 3.84
N LEU A 197 -16.61 2.50 4.80
CA LEU A 197 -16.65 1.06 4.52
C LEU A 197 -18.10 0.60 4.51
N PHE A 198 -18.62 0.32 3.32
CA PHE A 198 -19.92 -0.30 3.13
C PHE A 198 -19.79 -1.81 3.32
N ILE A 199 -20.48 -2.36 4.31
CA ILE A 199 -20.35 -3.78 4.66
C ILE A 199 -21.25 -4.62 3.76
N ALA A 200 -22.54 -4.30 3.73
CA ALA A 200 -23.54 -4.87 2.85
C ALA A 200 -24.68 -3.85 2.66
N ARG A 201 -25.68 -4.20 1.87
CA ARG A 201 -26.94 -3.46 1.84
C ARG A 201 -27.64 -3.52 3.20
N ALA A 202 -28.40 -2.47 3.52
CA ALA A 202 -29.15 -2.37 4.78
C ALA A 202 -30.19 -3.50 4.99
N ASP A 203 -30.69 -4.08 3.90
CA ASP A 203 -31.65 -5.19 3.85
C ASP A 203 -30.98 -6.56 3.64
N ASN A 204 -29.65 -6.65 3.80
CA ASN A 204 -28.86 -7.86 3.61
C ASN A 204 -27.71 -7.97 4.62
N LYS A 205 -27.97 -7.67 5.90
CA LYS A 205 -27.00 -7.73 6.99
C LYS A 205 -26.49 -9.16 7.23
N SER A 206 -27.31 -10.16 6.95
CA SER A 206 -26.93 -11.57 7.02
C SER A 206 -25.94 -11.98 5.93
N GLY A 207 -25.84 -11.20 4.85
CA GLY A 207 -25.11 -11.57 3.64
C GLY A 207 -25.74 -12.77 2.91
N LYS A 208 -27.03 -13.06 3.14
CA LYS A 208 -27.75 -14.16 2.48
C LYS A 208 -27.75 -13.99 0.97
N VAL A 209 -27.96 -12.77 0.49
CA VAL A 209 -27.84 -12.45 -0.93
C VAL A 209 -26.38 -12.10 -1.22
N LYS A 210 -25.74 -12.84 -2.12
CA LYS A 210 -24.39 -12.49 -2.57
C LYS A 210 -24.48 -11.26 -3.47
N ASP A 211 -23.87 -10.17 -3.05
CA ASP A 211 -23.72 -8.95 -3.83
C ASP A 211 -22.23 -8.73 -4.10
N PRO A 212 -21.77 -8.81 -5.37
CA PRO A 212 -20.36 -8.65 -5.68
C PRO A 212 -19.85 -7.25 -5.28
N ASN A 213 -20.71 -6.24 -5.23
CA ASN A 213 -20.27 -4.88 -4.92
C ASN A 213 -19.93 -4.66 -3.44
N TYR A 214 -19.97 -5.69 -2.59
CA TYR A 214 -19.75 -5.57 -1.14
C TYR A 214 -18.81 -6.68 -0.61
N PRO A 215 -18.03 -6.40 0.44
CA PRO A 215 -17.82 -5.08 1.06
C PRO A 215 -17.14 -4.10 0.10
N ARG A 216 -17.39 -2.80 0.26
CA ARG A 216 -16.82 -1.73 -0.56
C ARG A 216 -16.22 -0.64 0.31
N LEU A 217 -15.01 -0.19 -0.03
CA LEU A 217 -14.36 0.95 0.58
C LEU A 217 -14.41 2.15 -0.37
N ASP A 218 -15.04 3.22 0.08
CA ASP A 218 -14.98 4.55 -0.55
C ASP A 218 -14.00 5.42 0.26
N ALA A 219 -12.74 5.51 -0.18
CA ALA A 219 -11.72 6.36 0.45
C ALA A 219 -11.81 7.78 -0.11
N THR A 220 -12.34 8.73 0.68
CA THR A 220 -12.70 10.08 0.22
C THR A 220 -11.52 11.04 0.09
N THR A 221 -10.41 10.75 0.75
CA THR A 221 -9.21 11.61 0.77
C THR A 221 -8.02 11.01 0.04
N GLY A 222 -8.08 9.73 -0.32
CA GLY A 222 -6.92 8.97 -0.78
C GLY A 222 -5.89 8.71 0.33
N GLY A 223 -4.64 8.53 -0.07
CA GLY A 223 -3.53 8.25 0.84
C GLY A 223 -2.18 8.19 0.13
N VAL A 224 -1.14 7.83 0.89
CA VAL A 224 0.25 7.77 0.41
C VAL A 224 0.86 6.42 0.76
N ILE A 225 1.63 5.87 -0.17
CA ILE A 225 2.41 4.65 0.01
C ILE A 225 3.89 5.04 -0.05
N TYR A 226 4.60 4.87 1.07
CA TYR A 226 6.03 5.14 1.15
C TYR A 226 6.85 3.88 0.83
N PHE A 227 8.04 4.09 0.27
CA PHE A 227 9.01 3.04 -0.07
C PHE A 227 10.26 3.09 0.80
N ASP A 228 10.14 3.60 2.03
CA ASP A 228 11.20 3.83 3.03
C ASP A 228 11.53 2.58 3.88
N ARG A 229 11.13 1.40 3.41
CA ARG A 229 11.22 0.16 4.20
C ARG A 229 12.56 -0.54 4.00
N GLN A 230 12.96 -1.30 5.02
CA GLN A 230 14.21 -2.06 5.01
C GLN A 230 14.27 -3.09 3.88
N GLU A 231 13.13 -3.65 3.48
CA GLU A 231 13.07 -4.62 2.38
C GLU A 231 13.31 -3.98 1.01
N VAL A 232 13.07 -2.67 0.85
CA VAL A 232 13.25 -1.95 -0.42
C VAL A 232 14.69 -1.48 -0.52
N LEU A 233 15.45 -2.07 -1.44
CA LEU A 233 16.86 -1.79 -1.69
C LEU A 233 17.69 -1.78 -0.38
N ASN A 234 17.41 -2.70 0.54
CA ASN A 234 18.04 -2.80 1.85
C ASN A 234 17.93 -1.52 2.71
N GLY A 235 16.82 -0.78 2.60
CA GLY A 235 16.59 0.44 3.36
C GLY A 235 17.35 1.67 2.84
N ALA A 236 17.71 1.68 1.55
CA ALA A 236 18.41 2.80 0.93
C ALA A 236 17.54 4.06 0.76
N TYR A 237 16.24 3.95 1.01
CA TYR A 237 15.25 4.99 0.76
C TYR A 237 14.68 5.53 2.07
N ASP A 238 14.44 6.84 2.09
CA ASP A 238 13.67 7.52 3.12
C ASP A 238 12.26 7.86 2.58
N ARG A 239 11.50 8.63 3.36
CA ARG A 239 10.14 9.04 3.00
C ARG A 239 10.03 10.02 1.83
N SER A 240 11.14 10.37 1.19
CA SER A 240 11.14 11.21 -0.01
C SER A 240 10.74 10.44 -1.28
N ILE A 241 10.60 9.12 -1.18
CA ILE A 241 10.14 8.24 -2.26
C ILE A 241 8.79 7.66 -1.88
N PHE A 242 7.76 8.11 -2.59
CA PHE A 242 6.38 7.78 -2.27
C PHE A 242 5.48 7.79 -3.51
N PHE A 243 4.33 7.16 -3.37
CA PHE A 243 3.28 7.13 -4.37
C PHE A 243 2.00 7.72 -3.77
N VAL A 244 1.49 8.76 -4.41
CA VAL A 244 0.26 9.45 -4.00
C VAL A 244 -0.92 8.79 -4.68
N VAL A 245 -1.86 8.30 -3.88
CA VAL A 245 -3.13 7.74 -4.34
C VAL A 245 -4.24 8.75 -4.10
N PRO A 246 -4.94 9.24 -5.15
CA PRO A 246 -6.09 10.12 -5.01
C PRO A 246 -7.28 9.38 -4.37
N PRO A 247 -8.38 10.07 -4.04
CA PRO A 247 -9.61 9.41 -3.61
C PRO A 247 -10.02 8.28 -4.55
N PHE A 248 -10.38 7.13 -3.98
CA PHE A 248 -10.65 5.91 -4.75
C PHE A 248 -11.81 5.13 -4.15
N LYS A 249 -12.38 4.24 -4.97
CA LYS A 249 -13.39 3.27 -4.55
C LYS A 249 -12.90 1.87 -4.90
N LEU A 250 -12.98 0.96 -3.95
CA LEU A 250 -12.70 -0.45 -4.13
C LEU A 250 -13.92 -1.24 -3.71
N ASP A 251 -14.57 -1.90 -4.67
CA ASP A 251 -15.60 -2.90 -4.43
C ASP A 251 -14.96 -4.29 -4.22
N SER A 252 -15.81 -5.27 -3.88
CA SER A 252 -15.41 -6.67 -3.77
C SER A 252 -14.18 -6.92 -2.87
N LEU A 253 -14.07 -6.24 -1.72
CA LEU A 253 -12.89 -6.35 -0.86
C LEU A 253 -12.58 -7.79 -0.40
N SER A 254 -13.57 -8.68 -0.48
CA SER A 254 -13.48 -10.10 -0.12
C SER A 254 -13.09 -11.02 -1.29
N ASP A 255 -13.02 -10.52 -2.52
CA ASP A 255 -12.59 -11.32 -3.66
C ASP A 255 -11.06 -11.53 -3.65
N ALA A 256 -10.68 -12.76 -3.99
CA ALA A 256 -9.33 -13.28 -3.81
C ALA A 256 -8.34 -12.84 -4.91
N ASP A 257 -8.75 -12.05 -5.90
CA ASP A 257 -7.92 -11.73 -7.05
C ASP A 257 -6.78 -10.78 -6.66
N PRO A 258 -5.50 -11.23 -6.66
CA PRO A 258 -4.36 -10.37 -6.40
C PRO A 258 -4.23 -9.23 -7.44
N ALA A 259 -4.80 -9.41 -8.63
CA ALA A 259 -4.86 -8.37 -9.66
C ALA A 259 -5.86 -7.26 -9.31
N ALA A 260 -6.67 -7.38 -8.26
CA ALA A 260 -7.61 -6.34 -7.84
C ALA A 260 -6.94 -5.17 -7.11
N ILE A 261 -5.74 -5.37 -6.55
CA ILE A 261 -5.03 -4.29 -5.83
C ILE A 261 -4.23 -3.47 -6.83
N ASN A 262 -4.91 -2.55 -7.50
CA ASN A 262 -4.26 -1.53 -8.31
C ASN A 262 -4.63 -0.13 -7.83
N PHE A 263 -3.64 0.74 -7.74
CA PHE A 263 -3.84 2.15 -7.41
C PHE A 263 -3.31 3.02 -8.52
N GLU A 264 -4.19 3.76 -9.18
CA GLU A 264 -3.78 4.86 -10.04
C GLU A 264 -3.34 6.03 -9.18
N GLY A 265 -2.26 6.69 -9.56
CA GLY A 265 -1.71 7.75 -8.74
C GLY A 265 -0.49 8.42 -9.35
N THR A 266 0.28 9.11 -8.52
CA THR A 266 1.49 9.84 -8.93
C THR A 266 2.69 9.35 -8.15
N PHE A 267 3.73 8.93 -8.85
CA PHE A 267 5.00 8.57 -8.25
C PHE A 267 5.88 9.79 -8.05
N VAL A 268 6.51 9.87 -6.88
CA VAL A 268 7.43 10.92 -6.46
C VAL A 268 8.71 10.28 -5.95
N SER A 269 9.85 10.84 -6.37
CA SER A 269 11.18 10.28 -6.11
C SER A 269 12.21 11.34 -5.72
N SER A 270 11.78 12.39 -5.02
CA SER A 270 12.65 13.49 -4.56
C SER A 270 13.51 14.13 -5.66
N GLY A 271 12.99 14.20 -6.88
CA GLY A 271 13.66 14.77 -8.03
C GLY A 271 14.63 13.83 -8.76
N MET A 272 14.80 12.56 -8.34
CA MET A 272 15.53 11.56 -9.13
C MET A 272 14.92 11.45 -10.53
N PHE A 273 13.60 11.43 -10.60
CA PHE A 273 12.77 11.56 -11.80
C PHE A 273 11.78 12.72 -11.62
N PRO A 274 11.28 13.32 -12.72
CA PRO A 274 10.08 14.15 -12.62
C PRO A 274 8.93 13.31 -12.07
N SER A 275 8.01 13.91 -11.32
CA SER A 275 6.83 13.19 -10.86
C SER A 275 5.94 12.81 -12.05
N PHE A 276 5.45 11.57 -12.08
CA PHE A 276 4.65 11.05 -13.19
C PHE A 276 3.50 10.19 -12.70
N LYS A 277 2.44 10.13 -13.53
CA LYS A 277 1.28 9.28 -13.26
C LYS A 277 1.60 7.84 -13.63
N GLU A 278 1.20 6.91 -12.78
CA GLU A 278 1.37 5.48 -13.00
C GLU A 278 0.29 4.69 -12.27
N LYS A 279 0.20 3.39 -12.55
CA LYS A 279 -0.64 2.42 -11.86
C LYS A 279 0.23 1.49 -11.03
N LEU A 280 0.11 1.61 -9.72
CA LEU A 280 0.78 0.75 -8.76
C LEU A 280 0.02 -0.59 -8.67
N HIS A 281 0.74 -1.70 -8.73
CA HIS A 281 0.17 -3.05 -8.63
C HIS A 281 1.07 -3.95 -7.79
N THR A 282 0.57 -5.12 -7.39
CA THR A 282 1.40 -6.11 -6.70
C THR A 282 2.48 -6.70 -7.61
N MET A 283 3.68 -6.85 -7.07
CA MET A 283 4.87 -7.39 -7.72
C MET A 283 5.12 -8.85 -7.30
N PRO A 284 5.89 -9.65 -8.07
CA PRO A 284 6.20 -11.04 -7.73
C PRO A 284 6.91 -11.24 -6.38
N ASP A 285 7.62 -10.22 -5.91
CA ASP A 285 8.33 -10.16 -4.64
C ASP A 285 7.45 -9.71 -3.46
N LYS A 286 6.14 -9.54 -3.69
CA LYS A 286 5.13 -9.12 -2.71
C LYS A 286 5.26 -7.65 -2.26
N SER A 287 5.94 -6.81 -3.02
CA SER A 287 5.81 -5.36 -2.88
C SER A 287 4.62 -4.86 -3.70
N LEU A 288 4.20 -3.62 -3.44
CA LEU A 288 3.55 -2.79 -4.45
C LEU A 288 4.64 -2.13 -5.30
N GLY A 289 4.39 -1.97 -6.59
CA GLY A 289 5.39 -1.51 -7.55
C GLY A 289 4.79 -1.19 -8.91
N PHE A 290 5.64 -0.90 -9.88
CA PHE A 290 5.23 -0.61 -11.25
C PHE A 290 6.32 -0.90 -12.27
N GLN A 291 5.91 -0.97 -13.53
CA GLN A 291 6.79 -0.88 -14.70
C GLN A 291 6.31 0.29 -15.56
N HIS A 292 7.20 1.24 -15.81
CA HIS A 292 6.92 2.50 -16.47
C HIS A 292 7.81 2.66 -17.70
N ARG A 293 7.22 2.89 -18.87
CA ARG A 293 7.99 3.25 -20.06
C ARG A 293 8.22 4.76 -20.06
N VAL A 294 9.48 5.16 -20.06
CA VAL A 294 9.84 6.58 -20.16
C VAL A 294 9.33 7.14 -21.50
N PRO A 295 8.68 8.31 -21.51
CA PRO A 295 8.24 8.97 -22.73
C PRO A 295 9.37 9.23 -23.73
N ASP A 296 9.05 9.43 -25.02
CA ASP A 296 10.05 9.58 -26.09
C ASP A 296 10.94 10.84 -25.94
N ASN A 297 10.50 11.84 -25.17
CA ASN A 297 11.30 13.01 -24.82
C ASN A 297 12.19 12.79 -23.58
N GLY A 298 12.20 11.58 -23.03
CA GLY A 298 12.97 11.11 -21.90
C GLY A 298 12.72 11.82 -20.57
N TYR A 299 13.44 11.40 -19.54
CA TYR A 299 13.37 12.00 -18.20
C TYR A 299 14.65 12.70 -17.80
N ARG A 300 14.52 13.96 -17.40
CA ARG A 300 15.58 14.70 -16.72
C ARG A 300 15.82 14.08 -15.34
N LEU A 301 17.05 13.71 -15.05
CA LEU A 301 17.43 13.04 -13.81
C LEU A 301 17.98 14.01 -12.78
N PHE A 302 17.62 13.82 -11.51
CA PHE A 302 18.11 14.61 -10.36
C PHE A 302 17.94 16.13 -10.50
N ASN A 303 16.96 16.57 -11.29
CA ASN A 303 16.81 17.98 -11.72
C ASN A 303 18.09 18.59 -12.33
N GLY A 304 19.03 17.76 -12.78
CA GLY A 304 20.36 18.13 -13.27
C GLY A 304 20.49 17.98 -14.79
N ASP A 305 21.71 17.81 -15.28
CA ASP A 305 21.98 17.72 -16.73
C ASP A 305 21.98 16.27 -17.26
N GLY A 306 21.50 15.33 -16.44
CA GLY A 306 21.36 13.94 -16.83
C GLY A 306 19.99 13.67 -17.45
N HIS A 307 19.95 12.72 -18.36
CA HIS A 307 18.74 12.32 -19.08
C HIS A 307 18.67 10.80 -19.20
N LEU A 308 17.49 10.22 -18.97
CA LEU A 308 17.20 8.81 -19.16
C LEU A 308 16.20 8.62 -20.31
N ASP A 309 16.54 7.70 -21.21
CA ASP A 309 15.63 7.08 -22.16
C ASP A 309 15.47 5.59 -21.81
N GLY A 310 14.26 5.04 -21.97
CA GLY A 310 14.01 3.60 -21.79
C GLY A 310 12.84 3.29 -20.88
N ALA A 311 13.07 2.53 -19.81
CA ALA A 311 12.03 2.12 -18.87
C ALA A 311 12.52 2.20 -17.41
N VAL A 312 11.60 2.47 -16.49
CA VAL A 312 11.82 2.52 -15.05
C VAL A 312 10.90 1.52 -14.37
N SER A 313 11.37 0.83 -13.34
CA SER A 313 10.55 -0.05 -12.51
C SER A 313 10.83 0.17 -11.04
N LEU A 314 9.86 -0.19 -10.20
CA LEU A 314 9.97 -0.15 -8.75
C LEU A 314 9.41 -1.44 -8.15
N ASP A 315 10.21 -2.11 -7.32
CA ASP A 315 9.85 -3.23 -6.46
C ASP A 315 10.78 -3.26 -5.23
N ASN A 316 10.89 -4.37 -4.49
CA ASN A 316 11.82 -4.47 -3.35
C ASN A 316 13.30 -4.38 -3.77
N SER A 317 13.64 -4.58 -5.05
CA SER A 317 15.00 -4.32 -5.57
C SER A 317 15.31 -2.84 -5.74
N GLY A 318 14.34 -1.96 -5.45
CA GLY A 318 14.42 -0.51 -5.55
C GLY A 318 13.96 0.01 -6.90
N ILE A 319 14.29 1.27 -7.16
CA ILE A 319 14.07 1.93 -8.44
C ILE A 319 15.16 1.48 -9.40
N ARG A 320 14.75 0.72 -10.42
CA ARG A 320 15.62 0.23 -11.49
C ARG A 320 15.26 0.92 -12.80
N ALA A 321 16.22 1.03 -13.71
CA ALA A 321 15.94 1.46 -15.07
C ALA A 321 16.72 0.66 -16.10
N THR A 322 16.17 0.53 -17.29
CA THR A 322 16.83 -0.03 -18.47
C THR A 322 16.86 1.03 -19.56
N GLY A 323 17.91 1.03 -20.39
CA GLY A 323 18.03 1.94 -21.52
C GLY A 323 19.33 2.75 -21.49
N ARG A 324 19.22 4.05 -21.75
CA ARG A 324 20.39 4.93 -21.96
C ARG A 324 20.36 6.13 -21.02
N ILE A 325 21.46 6.36 -20.32
CA ILE A 325 21.69 7.60 -19.56
C ILE A 325 22.66 8.48 -20.34
N ASN A 326 22.26 9.71 -20.61
CA ASN A 326 23.12 10.76 -21.15
C ASN A 326 23.45 11.78 -20.05
N TYR A 327 24.71 12.16 -19.91
CA TYR A 327 25.18 13.19 -18.99
C TYR A 327 26.31 13.99 -19.66
N LEU A 328 26.09 15.29 -19.90
CA LEU A 328 27.02 16.14 -20.62
C LEU A 328 27.35 15.56 -22.01
N ALA A 329 28.60 15.12 -22.23
CA ALA A 329 29.04 14.44 -23.45
C ALA A 329 29.05 12.90 -23.33
N ALA A 330 28.82 12.35 -22.14
CA ALA A 330 28.78 10.91 -21.90
C ALA A 330 27.38 10.34 -22.19
N GLY A 331 27.33 9.20 -22.85
CA GLY A 331 26.10 8.43 -23.08
C GLY A 331 26.38 6.95 -22.87
N VAL A 332 25.65 6.32 -21.96
CA VAL A 332 25.90 4.95 -21.52
C VAL A 332 24.64 4.12 -21.54
N GLU A 333 24.74 2.89 -22.03
CA GLU A 333 23.60 1.97 -22.13
C GLU A 333 23.77 0.82 -21.15
N SER A 334 22.71 0.54 -20.40
CA SER A 334 22.68 -0.56 -19.44
C SER A 334 21.32 -1.25 -19.46
N PRO A 335 21.29 -2.59 -19.34
CA PRO A 335 20.07 -3.30 -19.05
C PRO A 335 19.58 -3.07 -17.62
N ASP A 336 20.36 -2.41 -16.76
CA ASP A 336 20.11 -2.37 -15.33
C ASP A 336 20.89 -1.25 -14.60
N PHE A 337 20.25 -0.10 -14.47
CA PHE A 337 20.66 0.99 -13.58
C PHE A 337 19.90 0.88 -12.25
N THR A 338 20.60 1.05 -11.13
CA THR A 338 20.00 1.17 -9.79
C THR A 338 20.09 2.60 -9.31
N PHE A 339 18.95 3.17 -8.91
CA PHE A 339 18.87 4.54 -8.42
C PHE A 339 18.87 4.59 -6.90
N HIS A 340 19.76 5.39 -6.35
CA HIS A 340 19.82 5.81 -4.96
C HIS A 340 19.55 7.32 -4.87
N PRO A 341 19.10 7.83 -3.70
CA PRO A 341 18.84 9.26 -3.53
C PRO A 341 20.03 10.19 -3.85
N ASP A 342 21.25 9.67 -3.76
CA ASP A 342 22.50 10.41 -3.98
C ASP A 342 23.29 9.96 -5.22
N SER A 343 22.93 8.83 -5.83
CA SER A 343 23.77 8.19 -6.83
C SER A 343 23.04 7.21 -7.74
N VAL A 344 23.63 6.92 -8.91
CA VAL A 344 23.19 5.87 -9.82
C VAL A 344 24.33 4.90 -10.04
N VAL A 345 24.06 3.60 -9.94
CA VAL A 345 25.03 2.54 -10.25
C VAL A 345 24.52 1.68 -11.39
N GLY A 346 25.43 1.16 -12.20
CA GLY A 346 25.05 0.30 -13.31
C GLY A 346 26.24 -0.44 -13.91
N LYS A 347 25.94 -1.46 -14.71
CA LYS A 347 26.92 -2.14 -15.56
C LYS A 347 26.37 -2.21 -16.97
N GLY A 348 27.20 -1.92 -17.95
CA GLY A 348 26.73 -1.89 -19.35
C GLY A 348 27.77 -2.44 -20.30
N ARG A 349 27.32 -2.66 -21.54
CA ARG A 349 28.13 -3.28 -22.59
C ARG A 349 28.66 -2.29 -23.60
N ALA A 350 28.08 -1.09 -23.67
CA ALA A 350 28.47 -0.05 -24.60
C ALA A 350 28.23 1.33 -24.02
N GLY A 351 29.15 2.24 -24.28
CA GLY A 351 29.00 3.66 -23.98
C GLY A 351 30.07 4.48 -24.68
N THR A 352 29.82 5.78 -24.73
CA THR A 352 30.68 6.75 -25.40
C THR A 352 30.75 8.05 -24.61
N ILE A 353 31.89 8.72 -24.67
CA ILE A 353 32.00 10.17 -24.45
C ILE A 353 32.23 10.76 -25.83
N SER A 354 31.30 11.58 -26.31
CA SER A 354 31.38 12.16 -27.64
C SER A 354 32.25 13.42 -27.64
N GLU A 355 33.01 13.60 -28.72
CA GLU A 355 33.75 14.84 -28.96
C GLU A 355 32.76 16.01 -29.08
N LYS A 356 32.66 16.83 -28.03
CA LYS A 356 31.65 17.89 -27.93
C LYS A 356 32.11 19.00 -26.98
N GLN A 357 31.69 20.23 -27.27
CA GLN A 357 31.81 21.34 -26.34
C GLN A 357 30.55 21.43 -25.45
N PHE A 358 30.74 21.52 -24.14
CA PHE A 358 29.67 21.85 -23.19
C PHE A 358 30.12 23.03 -22.33
N GLY A 359 29.44 24.18 -22.48
CA GLY A 359 29.92 25.44 -21.91
C GLY A 359 31.31 25.81 -22.45
N ASN A 360 32.28 25.98 -21.57
CA ASN A 360 33.68 26.30 -21.92
C ASN A 360 34.59 25.05 -21.93
N VAL A 361 34.03 23.85 -21.78
CA VAL A 361 34.81 22.60 -21.65
C VAL A 361 34.65 21.77 -22.91
N LEU A 362 35.78 21.26 -23.40
CA LEU A 362 35.89 20.47 -24.62
C LEU A 362 36.17 19.00 -24.28
N PHE A 363 35.20 18.13 -24.57
CA PHE A 363 35.27 16.71 -24.23
C PHE A 363 35.98 15.89 -25.33
N PRO A 364 36.77 14.88 -24.98
CA PRO A 364 37.39 13.94 -25.93
C PRO A 364 36.38 12.93 -26.51
N ASP A 365 36.75 12.30 -27.64
CA ASP A 365 36.13 11.05 -28.08
C ASP A 365 36.66 9.88 -27.24
N VAL A 366 35.76 9.17 -26.56
CA VAL A 366 36.06 7.94 -25.82
C VAL A 366 35.00 6.89 -26.12
N LYS A 367 35.41 5.68 -26.48
CA LYS A 367 34.54 4.51 -26.68
C LYS A 367 34.89 3.42 -25.70
N PHE A 368 33.88 2.76 -25.16
CA PHE A 368 34.09 1.71 -24.17
C PHE A 368 32.99 0.65 -24.20
N SER A 369 33.40 -0.56 -23.87
CA SER A 369 32.56 -1.73 -23.65
C SER A 369 32.79 -2.28 -22.25
N ASP A 370 31.87 -3.14 -21.78
CA ASP A 370 31.95 -3.83 -20.49
C ASP A 370 32.46 -2.92 -19.35
N TYR A 371 31.61 -1.97 -18.96
CA TYR A 371 31.95 -0.96 -17.96
C TYR A 371 31.11 -1.13 -16.69
N GLN A 372 31.65 -0.64 -15.58
CA GLN A 372 30.90 -0.33 -14.38
C GLN A 372 30.80 1.18 -14.24
N MET A 373 29.61 1.69 -13.95
CA MET A 373 29.40 3.11 -13.68
C MET A 373 28.98 3.36 -12.24
N LYS A 374 29.38 4.53 -11.75
CA LYS A 374 28.80 5.16 -10.58
C LYS A 374 28.70 6.66 -10.81
N TRP A 375 27.49 7.18 -10.83
CA TRP A 375 27.24 8.61 -11.02
C TRP A 375 26.78 9.22 -9.70
N PHE A 376 27.39 10.34 -9.32
CA PHE A 376 27.00 11.18 -8.19
C PHE A 376 26.55 12.55 -8.72
N PRO A 377 25.25 12.74 -9.03
CA PRO A 377 24.74 13.94 -9.68
C PRO A 377 25.06 15.23 -8.89
N LYS A 378 24.84 15.22 -7.57
CA LYS A 378 25.08 16.39 -6.70
C LYS A 378 26.56 16.77 -6.57
N GLN A 379 27.46 15.81 -6.80
CA GLN A 379 28.91 16.03 -6.74
C GLN A 379 29.51 16.26 -8.14
N ASP A 380 28.70 16.23 -9.20
CA ASP A 380 29.17 16.35 -10.58
C ASP A 380 30.26 15.31 -10.93
N GLN A 381 30.06 14.06 -10.51
CA GLN A 381 31.02 12.97 -10.75
C GLN A 381 30.36 11.79 -11.44
N PHE A 382 30.54 11.66 -12.74
CA PHE A 382 30.09 10.51 -13.53
C PHE A 382 31.27 9.56 -13.77
N LYS A 383 31.43 8.55 -12.91
CA LYS A 383 32.58 7.65 -12.92
C LYS A 383 32.30 6.40 -13.75
N LEU A 384 33.26 6.07 -14.59
CA LEU A 384 33.28 4.90 -15.46
C LEU A 384 34.55 4.11 -15.21
N LYS A 385 34.44 2.82 -14.95
CA LYS A 385 35.56 1.90 -14.79
C LYS A 385 35.44 0.79 -15.83
N ASN A 386 36.52 0.51 -16.56
CA ASN A 386 36.54 -0.62 -17.46
C ASN A 386 36.65 -1.94 -16.69
N LEU A 387 35.98 -3.00 -17.16
CA LEU A 387 36.01 -4.32 -16.53
C LEU A 387 36.88 -5.32 -17.29
N LYS A 388 36.86 -5.26 -18.62
CA LYS A 388 37.64 -6.15 -19.50
C LYS A 388 38.53 -5.35 -20.43
N GLU A 389 37.94 -4.76 -21.47
CA GLU A 389 38.66 -4.02 -22.49
C GLU A 389 39.04 -2.62 -21.99
N PRO A 390 40.21 -2.07 -22.34
CA PRO A 390 40.54 -0.68 -22.11
C PRO A 390 39.55 0.27 -22.79
N PHE A 391 39.40 1.47 -22.24
CA PHE A 391 38.74 2.57 -22.94
C PHE A 391 39.57 2.96 -24.16
N SER A 392 38.91 3.18 -25.29
CA SER A 392 39.55 3.68 -26.50
C SER A 392 39.34 5.18 -26.62
N LEU A 393 40.41 5.95 -26.78
CA LEU A 393 40.39 7.41 -26.88
C LEU A 393 40.87 7.89 -28.24
N TYR A 394 40.37 9.07 -28.66
CA TYR A 394 40.83 9.78 -29.85
C TYR A 394 40.83 8.88 -31.08
N GLN A 395 39.69 8.27 -31.41
CA GLN A 395 39.53 7.39 -32.56
C GLN A 395 40.53 6.20 -32.57
N ASN A 396 40.66 5.50 -31.44
CA ASN A 396 41.56 4.34 -31.24
C ASN A 396 43.06 4.65 -31.32
N THR A 397 43.49 5.91 -31.20
CA THR A 397 44.92 6.24 -31.20
C THR A 397 45.58 6.06 -29.83
N ALA A 398 44.77 5.97 -28.77
CA ALA A 398 45.23 5.68 -27.43
C ALA A 398 44.21 4.83 -26.65
N GLN A 399 44.69 4.11 -25.64
CA GLN A 399 43.89 3.22 -24.79
C GLN A 399 44.11 3.54 -23.32
N LEU A 400 43.08 3.41 -22.49
CA LEU A 400 43.15 3.65 -21.05
C LEU A 400 42.54 2.48 -20.27
N ASN A 401 43.35 1.84 -19.43
CA ASN A 401 42.89 0.89 -18.44
C ASN A 401 42.82 1.58 -17.08
N GLY A 402 41.61 1.82 -16.56
CA GLY A 402 41.39 2.48 -15.28
C GLY A 402 40.00 3.08 -15.09
N VAL A 403 39.95 4.25 -14.46
CA VAL A 403 38.71 4.96 -14.12
C VAL A 403 38.72 6.32 -14.78
N VAL A 404 37.65 6.63 -15.52
CA VAL A 404 37.36 7.95 -16.11
C VAL A 404 36.25 8.61 -15.30
N THR A 405 36.37 9.89 -15.00
CA THR A 405 35.36 10.72 -14.34
C THR A 405 34.98 11.87 -15.26
N VAL A 406 33.71 11.92 -15.65
CA VAL A 406 33.14 13.01 -16.44
C VAL A 406 32.44 13.98 -15.49
N SER A 407 32.75 15.28 -15.64
CA SER A 407 32.22 16.38 -14.83
C SER A 407 32.06 17.64 -15.70
N LYS A 408 31.42 18.69 -15.17
CA LYS A 408 31.34 19.99 -15.83
C LYS A 408 32.70 20.69 -15.95
N SER A 409 33.72 20.26 -15.20
CA SER A 409 35.09 20.74 -15.35
C SER A 409 35.91 19.99 -16.41
N GLY A 410 35.40 18.87 -16.95
CA GLY A 410 36.09 18.08 -17.97
C GLY A 410 36.12 16.59 -17.68
N VAL A 411 37.09 15.91 -18.30
CA VAL A 411 37.26 14.47 -18.21
C VAL A 411 38.59 14.16 -17.52
N ASP A 412 38.51 13.67 -16.29
CA ASP A 412 39.68 13.23 -15.53
C ASP A 412 39.79 11.71 -15.57
N ALA A 413 41.01 11.18 -15.46
CA ALA A 413 41.19 9.74 -15.30
C ALA A 413 42.36 9.35 -14.40
N SER A 414 42.29 8.11 -13.95
CA SER A 414 43.35 7.42 -13.21
C SER A 414 43.53 6.03 -13.80
N GLY A 415 44.76 5.63 -14.04
CA GLY A 415 45.05 4.34 -14.66
C GLY A 415 46.34 4.33 -15.47
N ARG A 416 46.37 3.43 -16.44
CA ARG A 416 47.48 3.21 -17.36
C ARG A 416 47.00 3.50 -18.78
N MET A 417 47.61 4.51 -19.39
CA MET A 417 47.35 4.96 -20.73
C MET A 417 48.42 4.41 -21.67
N THR A 418 48.02 3.78 -22.77
CA THR A 418 48.94 3.29 -23.81
C THR A 418 48.65 4.02 -25.10
N THR A 419 49.69 4.58 -25.72
CA THR A 419 49.63 5.20 -27.05
C THR A 419 50.52 4.41 -28.03
N ARG A 420 50.62 4.82 -29.30
CA ARG A 420 51.38 4.09 -30.33
C ARG A 420 52.87 3.88 -30.01
N GLY A 421 53.45 4.59 -29.04
CA GLY A 421 54.87 4.45 -28.70
C GLY A 421 55.22 4.85 -27.27
N SER A 422 54.24 4.90 -26.36
CA SER A 422 54.52 5.20 -24.96
C SER A 422 53.42 4.69 -24.05
N GLU A 423 53.80 4.43 -22.81
CA GLU A 423 52.89 4.08 -21.74
C GLU A 423 53.03 5.05 -20.57
N VAL A 424 51.89 5.54 -20.08
CA VAL A 424 51.82 6.54 -19.02
C VAL A 424 50.90 6.03 -17.93
N ALA A 425 51.43 5.79 -16.74
CA ALA A 425 50.64 5.47 -15.56
C ALA A 425 50.54 6.69 -14.64
N SER A 426 49.31 7.11 -14.30
CA SER A 426 49.07 8.25 -13.39
C SER A 426 47.72 8.12 -12.69
N LYS A 427 47.63 8.70 -11.50
CA LYS A 427 46.35 8.88 -10.77
C LYS A 427 45.61 10.15 -11.19
N ASN A 428 46.29 11.07 -11.88
CA ASN A 428 45.82 12.41 -12.19
C ASN A 428 46.08 12.72 -13.68
N MET A 429 45.23 12.17 -14.54
CA MET A 429 45.18 12.52 -15.96
C MET A 429 43.97 13.43 -16.22
N HIS A 430 44.12 14.38 -17.13
CA HIS A 430 43.05 15.25 -17.60
C HIS A 430 43.02 15.24 -19.13
N PHE A 431 41.84 15.07 -19.71
CA PHE A 431 41.65 14.91 -21.16
C PHE A 431 40.82 16.07 -21.72
N ASN A 432 41.35 16.69 -22.77
CA ASN A 432 40.64 17.62 -23.64
C ASN A 432 40.33 16.96 -24.98
N GLN A 433 39.64 17.70 -25.86
CA GLN A 433 39.24 17.25 -27.21
C GLN A 433 40.35 16.61 -28.05
N ARG A 434 41.59 17.09 -27.95
CA ARG A 434 42.70 16.63 -28.81
C ARG A 434 44.01 16.33 -28.06
N ASP A 435 44.06 16.58 -26.77
CA ASP A 435 45.25 16.39 -25.95
C ASP A 435 44.89 15.92 -24.54
N PHE A 436 45.89 15.40 -23.83
CA PHE A 436 45.77 15.05 -22.43
C PHE A 436 47.01 15.52 -21.66
N GLY A 437 46.82 15.84 -20.39
CA GLY A 437 47.88 16.12 -19.44
C GLY A 437 47.88 15.11 -18.30
N ALA A 438 49.05 14.71 -17.82
CA ALA A 438 49.19 13.84 -16.66
C ALA A 438 50.13 14.45 -15.62
N ARG A 439 49.73 14.44 -14.34
CA ARG A 439 50.59 14.86 -13.22
C ARG A 439 51.10 13.64 -12.46
N ASN A 440 52.30 13.72 -11.89
CA ASN A 440 52.94 12.61 -11.14
C ASN A 440 52.95 11.29 -11.93
N ALA A 441 53.22 11.39 -13.24
CA ALA A 441 53.16 10.26 -14.14
C ALA A 441 54.45 9.44 -14.11
N ARG A 442 54.31 8.12 -14.23
CA ARG A 442 55.42 7.20 -14.52
C ARG A 442 55.32 6.83 -16.00
N CYS A 443 56.32 7.23 -16.78
CA CYS A 443 56.41 6.92 -18.19
C CYS A 443 57.31 5.71 -18.40
N GLU A 444 56.84 4.74 -19.17
CA GLU A 444 57.61 3.57 -19.62
C GLU A 444 57.59 3.60 -21.16
N GLY A 445 58.76 3.41 -21.77
CA GLY A 445 59.00 3.57 -23.21
C GLY A 445 59.32 2.26 -23.90
#